data_AF-A0A3C0PNN2-F1
#
_entry.id   AF-A0A3C0PNN2-F1
#
_cell.length_a   1.000
_cell.length_b   1.000
_cell.length_c   1.000
_cell.angle_alpha   90.00
_cell.angle_beta   90.00
_cell.angle_gamma   90.00
#
_symmetry.space_group_name_H-M   'P 1'
#
loop_
_entity.id
_entity.type
_entity.pdbx_description
1 polymer ?
#
loop_
_entity_poly.entity_id
_entity_poly.type
_entity_poly.pdbx_seq_one_letter_code
_entity_poly.pdbx_strand_id
1 'polypeptide(L)'
;MKAPAGSPKRTGHRHNLPIASSYLDQTSFDEFECDILQIARLFFKAFDHPESFTWVNAFYFAELKFHAPYGATIANAVLMSINAMRIVRGSGFNYLDSNCQTCKKYITAEERYFIGTLHNIRLKNRSAVKMNAMLLCQGSADISFTEAMGRLAVITGDYEGNALKNFRSK
;
A
#
# COMPACT_ATOMS: atom_id res chain seq x y z
N MET A 1 -43.95 21.16 18.52
CA MET A 1 -43.29 21.00 17.20
C MET A 1 -42.14 20.01 17.36
N LYS A 2 -42.24 18.81 16.78
CA LYS A 2 -41.14 17.82 16.75
C LYS A 2 -40.30 18.07 15.50
N ALA A 3 -39.00 18.29 15.67
CA ALA A 3 -38.05 18.30 14.56
C ALA A 3 -37.94 16.90 13.94
N PRO A 4 -37.86 16.76 12.61
CA PRO A 4 -37.63 15.45 12.00
C PRO A 4 -36.16 15.04 12.20
N ALA A 5 -35.96 13.84 12.71
CA ALA A 5 -34.66 13.19 12.77
C ALA A 5 -34.15 12.97 11.34
N GLY A 6 -33.15 13.75 10.93
CA GLY A 6 -32.38 13.49 9.72
C GLY A 6 -31.62 12.18 9.91
N SER A 7 -31.98 11.15 9.15
CA SER A 7 -31.22 9.92 9.06
C SER A 7 -29.83 10.22 8.49
N PRO A 8 -28.74 9.64 9.03
CA PRO A 8 -27.43 9.81 8.43
C PRO A 8 -27.45 9.14 7.06
N LYS A 9 -27.22 9.91 6.00
CA LYS A 9 -26.96 9.37 4.66
C LYS A 9 -25.74 8.47 4.77
N ARG A 10 -25.95 7.16 4.87
CA ARG A 10 -24.89 6.18 4.65
C ARG A 10 -24.45 6.34 3.20
N THR A 11 -23.33 7.04 2.99
CA THR A 11 -22.59 7.00 1.73
C THR A 11 -21.99 5.59 1.60
N GLY A 12 -22.84 4.62 1.31
CA GLY A 12 -22.41 3.27 0.95
C GLY A 12 -21.73 3.36 -0.40
N HIS A 13 -20.40 3.33 -0.42
CA HIS A 13 -19.67 3.03 -1.64
C HIS A 13 -20.13 1.63 -2.11
N ARG A 14 -20.44 1.49 -3.40
CA ARG A 14 -20.81 0.17 -3.94
C ARG A 14 -19.57 -0.71 -3.97
N HIS A 15 -19.68 -1.94 -3.48
CA HIS A 15 -18.65 -2.96 -3.63
C HIS A 15 -18.62 -3.44 -5.09
N ASN A 16 -18.08 -2.62 -5.98
CA ASN A 16 -17.76 -3.05 -7.33
C ASN A 16 -16.33 -3.59 -7.31
N LEU A 17 -16.17 -4.83 -6.82
CA LEU A 17 -14.87 -5.50 -6.84
C LEU A 17 -14.39 -5.54 -8.30
N PRO A 18 -13.16 -5.09 -8.60
CA PRO A 18 -12.64 -5.18 -9.97
C PRO A 18 -12.70 -6.63 -10.46
N ILE A 19 -13.03 -6.82 -11.74
CA ILE A 19 -13.16 -8.15 -12.38
C ILE A 19 -11.89 -9.01 -12.16
N ALA A 20 -10.72 -8.38 -11.99
CA ALA A 20 -9.43 -9.03 -11.77
C ALA A 20 -8.96 -9.02 -10.29
N SER A 21 -9.87 -8.92 -9.32
CA SER A 21 -9.52 -9.00 -7.89
C SER A 21 -9.49 -10.44 -7.38
N SER A 22 -8.54 -10.75 -6.48
CA SER A 22 -8.46 -12.03 -5.76
C SER A 22 -8.51 -11.80 -4.26
N TYR A 23 -8.65 -12.87 -3.48
CA TYR A 23 -8.46 -12.77 -2.03
C TYR A 23 -7.00 -12.46 -1.68
N LEU A 24 -6.81 -11.63 -0.65
CA LEU A 24 -5.49 -11.25 -0.15
C LEU A 24 -4.81 -12.40 0.61
N ASP A 25 -5.59 -13.21 1.33
CA ASP A 25 -5.09 -14.38 2.07
C ASP A 25 -4.61 -15.55 1.18
N GLN A 26 -4.93 -15.50 -0.11
CA GLN A 26 -4.44 -16.43 -1.13
C GLN A 26 -3.10 -15.99 -1.74
N THR A 27 -2.55 -14.86 -1.30
CA THR A 27 -1.23 -14.39 -1.74
C THR A 27 -0.12 -14.92 -0.83
N SER A 28 1.12 -14.85 -1.30
CA SER A 28 2.31 -15.18 -0.48
C SER A 28 2.77 -14.01 0.39
N PHE A 29 1.97 -12.95 0.51
CA PHE A 29 2.37 -11.75 1.22
C PHE A 29 2.25 -11.94 2.74
N ASP A 30 3.29 -11.52 3.45
CA ASP A 30 3.29 -11.57 4.91
C ASP A 30 2.48 -10.41 5.53
N GLU A 31 2.31 -10.43 6.86
CA GLU A 31 1.57 -9.38 7.57
C GLU A 31 2.20 -8.00 7.35
N PHE A 32 3.53 -7.97 7.29
CA PHE A 32 4.28 -6.75 7.05
C PHE A 32 3.95 -6.14 5.68
N GLU A 33 3.95 -6.94 4.62
CA GLU A 33 3.55 -6.54 3.28
C GLU A 33 2.08 -6.12 3.20
N CYS A 34 1.21 -6.79 3.95
CA CYS A 34 -0.19 -6.40 4.08
C CYS A 34 -0.35 -5.02 4.73
N ASP A 35 0.45 -4.70 5.76
CA ASP A 35 0.45 -3.38 6.40
C ASP A 35 0.99 -2.30 5.45
N ILE A 36 2.04 -2.59 4.67
CA ILE A 36 2.52 -1.68 3.61
C ILE A 36 1.45 -1.44 2.55
N LEU A 37 0.72 -2.48 2.12
CA LEU A 37 -0.38 -2.34 1.18
C LEU A 37 -1.51 -1.45 1.75
N GLN A 38 -1.81 -1.59 3.05
CA GLN A 38 -2.81 -0.75 3.71
C GLN A 38 -2.41 0.73 3.74
N ILE A 39 -1.13 1.03 3.98
CA ILE A 39 -0.57 2.39 3.87
C ILE A 39 -0.69 2.90 2.43
N ALA A 40 -0.33 2.07 1.45
CA ALA A 40 -0.41 2.44 0.04
C ALA A 40 -1.84 2.80 -0.37
N ARG A 41 -2.84 2.03 0.06
CA ARG A 41 -4.26 2.32 -0.20
C ARG A 41 -4.73 3.65 0.38
N LEU A 42 -4.22 4.04 1.56
CA LEU A 42 -4.54 5.34 2.15
C LEU A 42 -3.97 6.49 1.32
N PHE A 43 -2.77 6.31 0.76
CA PHE A 43 -2.19 7.28 -0.18
C PHE A 43 -2.89 7.28 -1.54
N PHE A 44 -3.26 6.12 -2.09
CA PHE A 44 -4.05 6.07 -3.33
C PHE A 44 -5.36 6.85 -3.19
N LYS A 45 -6.07 6.65 -2.07
CA LYS A 45 -7.26 7.44 -1.74
C LYS A 45 -6.97 8.92 -1.57
N ALA A 46 -5.84 9.29 -0.98
CA ALA A 46 -5.46 10.69 -0.82
C ALA A 46 -5.17 11.37 -2.17
N PHE A 47 -4.68 10.63 -3.16
CA PHE A 47 -4.45 11.16 -4.51
C PHE A 47 -5.72 11.24 -5.35
N ASP A 48 -6.66 10.31 -5.14
CA ASP A 48 -7.95 10.27 -5.83
C ASP A 48 -8.96 11.27 -5.23
N HIS A 49 -8.92 11.45 -3.90
CA HIS A 49 -9.77 12.32 -3.10
C HIS A 49 -8.95 13.17 -2.11
N PRO A 50 -8.24 14.22 -2.55
CA PRO A 50 -7.37 15.03 -1.69
C PRO A 50 -8.06 15.66 -0.47
N GLU A 51 -9.34 16.00 -0.61
CA GLU A 51 -10.21 16.56 0.44
C GLU A 51 -10.50 15.58 1.58
N SER A 52 -10.21 14.29 1.41
CA SER A 52 -10.38 13.27 2.44
C SER A 52 -9.29 13.32 3.52
N PHE A 53 -8.17 14.00 3.24
CA PHE A 53 -6.98 14.06 4.09
C PHE A 53 -6.46 12.68 4.55
N THR A 54 -6.74 11.60 3.80
CA THR A 54 -6.32 10.24 4.20
C THR A 54 -4.82 10.02 4.22
N TRP A 55 -4.02 10.95 3.67
CA TRP A 55 -2.56 10.93 3.82
C TRP A 55 -2.14 11.02 5.29
N VAL A 56 -2.86 11.77 6.14
CA VAL A 56 -2.60 11.83 7.59
C VAL A 56 -2.80 10.45 8.22
N ASN A 57 -3.87 9.75 7.81
CA ASN A 57 -4.17 8.40 8.28
C ASN A 57 -3.10 7.39 7.86
N ALA A 58 -2.43 7.59 6.71
CA ALA A 58 -1.33 6.74 6.27
C ALA A 58 -0.14 6.82 7.24
N PHE A 59 0.26 8.03 7.63
CA PHE A 59 1.31 8.24 8.63
C PHE A 59 0.88 7.72 10.01
N TYR A 60 -0.34 8.04 10.45
CA TYR A 60 -0.84 7.56 11.74
C TYR A 60 -0.91 6.03 11.81
N PHE A 61 -1.40 5.37 10.76
CA PHE A 61 -1.42 3.91 10.70
C PHE A 61 -0.01 3.31 10.74
N ALA A 62 0.95 3.92 10.03
CA ALA A 62 2.34 3.47 10.06
C ALA A 62 2.97 3.59 11.45
N GLU A 63 2.73 4.68 12.18
CA GLU A 63 3.19 4.86 13.56
C GLU A 63 2.58 3.84 14.53
N LEU A 64 1.33 3.42 14.30
CA LEU A 64 0.69 2.37 15.09
C LEU A 64 1.27 0.98 14.81
N LYS A 65 1.68 0.71 13.57
CA LYS A 65 2.16 -0.61 13.13
C LYS A 65 3.65 -0.81 13.31
N PHE A 66 4.45 0.23 13.12
CA PHE A 66 5.90 0.13 13.15
C PHE A 66 6.45 0.96 14.31
N HIS A 67 7.22 0.29 15.18
CA HIS A 67 7.82 0.95 16.33
C HIS A 67 8.70 2.13 15.92
N ALA A 68 8.78 3.14 16.79
CA ALA A 68 9.67 4.27 16.59
C ALA A 68 11.13 3.80 16.39
N PRO A 69 11.90 4.44 15.49
CA PRO A 69 11.56 5.64 14.69
C PRO A 69 11.01 5.33 13.27
N TYR A 70 10.48 4.13 13.03
CA TYR A 70 10.26 3.65 11.66
C TYR A 70 8.93 4.06 11.02
N GLY A 71 7.87 4.32 11.80
CA GLY A 71 6.52 4.61 11.29
C GLY A 71 6.49 5.63 10.15
N ALA A 72 6.80 6.90 10.44
CA ALA A 72 6.82 7.97 9.45
C ALA A 72 7.83 7.73 8.31
N THR A 73 8.97 7.10 8.61
CA THR A 73 10.01 6.79 7.62
C THR A 73 9.49 5.80 6.58
N ILE A 74 8.81 4.73 7.03
CA ILE A 74 8.18 3.73 6.16
C ILE A 74 7.04 4.37 5.35
N ALA A 75 6.16 5.14 5.99
CA ALA A 75 5.07 5.82 5.29
C ALA A 75 5.60 6.74 4.17
N ASN A 76 6.66 7.50 4.44
CA ASN A 76 7.30 8.35 3.44
C ASN A 76 7.93 7.54 2.30
N ALA A 77 8.60 6.42 2.61
CA ALA A 77 9.16 5.54 1.58
C ALA A 77 8.06 4.93 0.68
N VAL A 78 6.91 4.55 1.24
CA VAL A 78 5.74 4.12 0.45
C VAL A 78 5.25 5.25 -0.45
N LEU A 79 5.11 6.47 0.08
CA LEU A 79 4.69 7.65 -0.69
C LEU A 79 5.64 7.92 -1.87
N MET A 80 6.96 7.83 -1.66
CA MET A 80 7.95 8.02 -2.72
C MET A 80 7.83 6.96 -3.81
N SER A 81 7.62 5.69 -3.46
CA SER A 81 7.38 4.61 -4.42
C SER A 81 6.12 4.85 -5.25
N ILE A 82 5.05 5.34 -4.62
CA ILE A 82 3.81 5.69 -5.33
C ILE A 82 4.03 6.86 -6.28
N ASN A 83 4.72 7.91 -5.85
CA ASN A 83 5.01 9.06 -6.70
C ASN A 83 5.86 8.69 -7.92
N ALA A 84 6.90 7.87 -7.73
CA ALA A 84 7.71 7.35 -8.83
C ALA A 84 6.84 6.60 -9.85
N MET A 85 6.00 5.67 -9.37
CA MET A 85 5.04 4.94 -10.21
C MET A 85 4.07 5.88 -10.96
N ARG A 86 3.56 6.92 -10.31
CA ARG A 86 2.59 7.86 -10.92
C ARG A 86 3.20 8.70 -12.03
N ILE A 87 4.48 9.05 -11.95
CA ILE A 87 5.17 9.87 -12.96
C ILE A 87 5.21 9.16 -14.31
N VAL A 88 5.37 7.83 -14.31
CA VAL A 88 5.53 7.04 -15.55
C VAL A 88 4.23 6.48 -16.10
N ARG A 89 3.17 6.45 -15.29
CA ARG A 89 1.87 5.91 -15.71
C ARG A 89 1.05 6.95 -16.46
N GLY A 90 0.53 6.56 -17.62
CA GLY A 90 -0.39 7.39 -18.41
C GLY A 90 -1.87 7.24 -18.03
N SER A 91 -2.21 6.23 -17.21
CA SER A 91 -3.60 5.96 -16.81
C SER A 91 -3.78 5.86 -15.29
N GLY A 92 -5.05 5.96 -14.87
CA GLY A 92 -5.46 5.72 -13.48
C GLY A 92 -5.06 4.33 -12.98
N PHE A 93 -4.99 4.17 -11.65
CA PHE A 93 -4.61 2.96 -10.93
C PHE A 93 -5.81 2.48 -10.09
N ASN A 94 -6.15 1.19 -10.21
CA ASN A 94 -7.25 0.54 -9.50
C ASN A 94 -6.78 0.05 -8.14
N TYR A 95 -7.43 0.56 -7.10
CA TYR A 95 -7.19 0.19 -5.72
C TYR A 95 -8.51 -0.06 -4.99
N LEU A 96 -8.42 -0.71 -3.83
CA LEU A 96 -9.55 -1.03 -2.98
C LEU A 96 -9.60 -0.10 -1.77
N ASP A 97 -10.81 0.28 -1.33
CA ASP A 97 -10.95 1.20 -0.20
C ASP A 97 -10.45 0.56 1.10
N SER A 98 -9.41 1.19 1.62
CA SER A 98 -8.73 0.89 2.88
C SER A 98 -9.61 1.01 4.12
N ASN A 99 -10.81 1.60 4.04
CA ASN A 99 -11.75 1.73 5.17
C ASN A 99 -12.92 0.74 5.09
N CYS A 100 -13.03 -0.05 4.02
CA CYS A 100 -14.10 -1.02 3.85
C CYS A 100 -13.68 -2.43 4.29
N GLN A 101 -14.43 -3.02 5.22
CA GLN A 101 -14.13 -4.36 5.76
C GLN A 101 -14.22 -5.48 4.71
N THR A 102 -15.03 -5.30 3.66
CA THR A 102 -15.08 -6.24 2.54
C THR A 102 -13.89 -6.03 1.61
N CYS A 103 -13.65 -4.79 1.17
CA CYS A 103 -12.57 -4.49 0.22
C CYS A 103 -11.18 -4.87 0.76
N LYS A 104 -10.94 -4.76 2.06
CA LYS A 104 -9.66 -5.17 2.70
C LYS A 104 -9.28 -6.63 2.45
N LYS A 105 -10.27 -7.51 2.24
CA LYS A 105 -10.05 -8.96 2.04
C LYS A 105 -9.58 -9.31 0.63
N TYR A 106 -9.66 -8.36 -0.30
CA TYR A 106 -9.32 -8.57 -1.70
C TYR A 106 -8.08 -7.75 -2.07
N ILE A 107 -7.52 -8.03 -3.23
CA ILE A 107 -6.41 -7.30 -3.83
C ILE A 107 -6.63 -7.16 -5.34
N THR A 108 -6.40 -5.98 -5.90
CA THR A 108 -6.42 -5.78 -7.36
C THR A 108 -5.15 -6.31 -8.01
N ALA A 109 -5.16 -6.48 -9.34
CA ALA A 109 -3.95 -6.82 -10.07
C ALA A 109 -2.83 -5.77 -9.88
N GLU A 110 -3.17 -4.49 -9.88
CA GLU A 110 -2.20 -3.40 -9.78
C GLU A 110 -1.64 -3.25 -8.36
N GLU A 111 -2.49 -3.43 -7.33
CA GLU A 111 -2.04 -3.57 -5.95
C GLU A 111 -1.09 -4.76 -5.79
N ARG A 112 -1.41 -5.91 -6.42
CA ARG A 112 -0.56 -7.10 -6.41
C ARG A 112 0.79 -6.85 -7.06
N TYR A 113 0.86 -6.12 -8.17
CA TYR A 113 2.15 -5.78 -8.79
C TYR A 113 2.94 -4.79 -7.93
N PHE A 114 2.28 -3.81 -7.31
CA PHE A 114 2.94 -2.86 -6.41
C PHE A 114 3.59 -3.58 -5.23
N ILE A 115 2.80 -4.29 -4.42
CA ILE A 115 3.34 -4.97 -3.24
C ILE A 115 4.21 -6.18 -3.62
N GLY A 116 3.88 -6.85 -4.72
CA GLY A 116 4.68 -7.93 -5.28
C GLY A 116 6.07 -7.48 -5.72
N THR A 117 6.26 -6.21 -6.09
CA THR A 117 7.59 -5.67 -6.38
C THR A 117 8.43 -5.64 -5.10
N LEU A 118 7.90 -5.09 -3.99
CA LEU A 118 8.57 -5.10 -2.69
C LEU A 118 8.89 -6.53 -2.22
N HIS A 119 7.91 -7.43 -2.30
CA HIS A 119 8.05 -8.84 -1.94
C HIS A 119 9.22 -9.50 -2.67
N ASN A 120 9.28 -9.32 -3.99
CA ASN A 120 10.35 -9.92 -4.79
C ASN A 120 11.71 -9.25 -4.59
N ILE A 121 11.78 -7.98 -4.17
CA ILE A 121 13.05 -7.35 -3.73
C ILE A 121 13.54 -8.03 -2.44
N ARG A 122 12.67 -8.22 -1.45
CA ARG A 122 13.00 -8.91 -0.19
C ARG A 122 13.49 -10.34 -0.44
N LEU A 123 12.89 -11.04 -1.40
CA LEU A 123 13.31 -12.38 -1.85
C LEU A 123 14.52 -12.38 -2.81
N LYS A 124 15.07 -11.22 -3.16
CA LYS A 124 16.17 -11.06 -4.15
C LYS A 124 15.84 -11.63 -5.55
N ASN A 125 14.56 -11.72 -5.88
CA ASN A 125 14.06 -12.24 -7.15
C ASN A 125 13.96 -11.15 -8.24
N ARG A 126 15.11 -10.81 -8.83
CA ARG A 126 15.23 -9.68 -9.79
C ARG A 126 14.32 -9.80 -11.01
N SER A 127 14.10 -11.01 -11.53
CA SER A 127 13.25 -11.20 -12.72
C SER A 127 11.78 -10.87 -12.41
N ALA A 128 11.28 -11.31 -11.27
CA ALA A 128 9.92 -10.98 -10.83
C ALA A 128 9.75 -9.51 -10.45
N VAL A 129 10.78 -8.86 -9.86
CA VAL A 129 10.80 -7.40 -9.65
C VAL A 129 10.59 -6.67 -10.98
N LYS A 130 11.39 -7.01 -12.00
CA LYS A 130 11.28 -6.39 -13.32
C LYS A 130 9.92 -6.63 -13.96
N MET A 131 9.41 -7.86 -13.88
CA MET A 131 8.08 -8.21 -14.44
C MET A 131 6.97 -7.40 -13.77
N ASN A 132 6.92 -7.35 -12.43
CA ASN A 132 5.90 -6.62 -11.70
C ASN A 132 5.99 -5.11 -11.97
N ALA A 133 7.20 -4.55 -11.99
CA ALA A 133 7.42 -3.14 -12.31
C ALA A 133 6.96 -2.81 -13.74
N MET A 134 7.26 -3.67 -14.72
CA MET A 134 6.81 -3.48 -16.11
C MET A 134 5.28 -3.55 -16.24
N LEU A 135 4.63 -4.53 -15.61
CA LEU A 135 3.17 -4.66 -15.63
C LEU A 135 2.50 -3.46 -14.95
N LEU A 136 3.04 -3.03 -13.83
CA LEU A 136 2.54 -1.87 -13.10
C LEU A 136 2.78 -0.55 -13.83
N CYS A 137 3.95 -0.37 -14.45
CA CYS A 137 4.30 0.87 -15.14
C CYS A 137 3.96 0.82 -16.64
N GLN A 138 3.07 -0.09 -17.04
CA GLN A 138 2.49 -0.19 -18.39
C GLN A 138 3.54 -0.34 -19.50
N GLY A 139 4.58 -1.13 -19.24
CA GLY A 139 5.67 -1.41 -20.16
C GLY A 139 6.83 -0.41 -20.10
N SER A 140 6.71 0.68 -19.34
CA SER A 140 7.86 1.55 -19.07
C SER A 140 8.80 0.86 -18.08
N ALA A 141 10.08 0.76 -18.45
CA ALA A 141 11.12 0.26 -17.57
C ALA A 141 11.53 1.38 -16.59
N ASP A 142 10.70 1.61 -15.56
CA ASP A 142 10.96 2.70 -14.62
C ASP A 142 11.95 2.29 -13.53
N ILE A 143 13.20 2.73 -13.75
CA ILE A 143 14.28 2.62 -12.79
C ILE A 143 13.90 3.33 -11.48
N SER A 144 13.27 4.51 -11.55
CA SER A 144 12.90 5.34 -10.39
C SER A 144 11.93 4.61 -9.45
N PHE A 145 10.92 3.94 -10.01
CA PHE A 145 10.01 3.11 -9.22
C PHE A 145 10.74 1.95 -8.53
N THR A 146 11.56 1.21 -9.28
CA THR A 146 12.29 0.07 -8.69
C THR A 146 13.32 0.50 -7.64
N GLU A 147 13.97 1.66 -7.82
CA GLU A 147 14.87 2.26 -6.83
C GLU A 147 14.12 2.71 -5.58
N ALA A 148 12.97 3.36 -5.72
CA ALA A 148 12.15 3.76 -4.57
C ALA A 148 11.67 2.53 -3.78
N MET A 149 11.25 1.48 -4.47
CA MET A 149 10.92 0.19 -3.85
C MET A 149 12.14 -0.47 -3.18
N GLY A 150 13.32 -0.32 -3.77
CA GLY A 150 14.58 -0.79 -3.17
C GLY A 150 14.89 -0.07 -1.85
N ARG A 151 14.72 1.26 -1.80
CA ARG A 151 14.88 2.03 -0.56
C ARG A 151 13.87 1.62 0.50
N LEU A 152 12.61 1.40 0.10
CA LEU A 152 11.59 0.85 1.00
C LEU A 152 12.05 -0.51 1.56
N ALA A 153 12.49 -1.44 0.72
CA ALA A 153 12.97 -2.75 1.16
C ALA A 153 14.14 -2.68 2.17
N VAL A 154 15.06 -1.74 1.99
CA VAL A 154 16.17 -1.50 2.94
C VAL A 154 15.63 -1.04 4.30
N ILE A 155 14.78 -0.01 4.31
CA ILE A 155 14.20 0.54 5.55
C ILE A 155 13.42 -0.55 6.30
N THR A 156 12.66 -1.37 5.57
CA THR A 156 11.86 -2.43 6.17
C THR A 156 12.71 -3.58 6.67
N GLY A 157 13.80 -3.93 5.98
CA GLY A 157 14.76 -4.92 6.46
C GLY A 157 15.49 -4.48 7.74
N ASP A 158 15.84 -3.19 7.85
CA ASP A 158 16.42 -2.61 9.06
C ASP A 158 15.45 -2.65 10.24
N TYR A 159 14.16 -2.39 9.99
CA TYR A 159 13.10 -2.52 11.00
C TYR A 159 12.99 -3.96 11.52
N GLU A 160 12.85 -4.95 10.63
CA GLU A 160 12.72 -6.36 11.00
C GLU A 160 13.95 -6.85 11.79
N GLY A 161 15.15 -6.45 11.36
CA GLY A 161 16.40 -6.77 12.04
C GLY A 161 16.49 -6.20 13.46
N ASN A 162 15.94 -5.00 13.70
CA ASN A 162 15.93 -4.38 15.03
C ASN A 162 14.79 -4.88 15.92
N ALA A 163 13.62 -5.20 15.36
CA ALA A 163 12.53 -5.84 16.09
C ALA A 163 12.97 -7.18 16.70
N LEU A 164 13.73 -7.99 15.94
CA LEU A 164 14.29 -9.25 16.42
C LEU A 164 15.32 -9.08 17.54
N LYS A 165 16.13 -8.00 17.51
CA LYS A 165 17.09 -7.70 18.59
C LYS A 165 16.36 -7.35 19.89
N ASN A 166 15.32 -6.52 19.82
CA ASN A 166 14.53 -6.12 20.99
C ASN A 166 13.82 -7.31 21.65
N PHE A 167 13.53 -8.38 20.91
CA PHE A 167 12.95 -9.61 21.43
C PHE A 167 13.95 -10.51 22.16
N ARG A 168 15.24 -10.46 21.80
CA ARG A 168 16.31 -11.25 22.42
C ARG A 168 16.94 -10.62 23.66
N SER A 169 16.57 -9.37 23.96
CA SER A 169 17.10 -8.60 25.10
C SER A 169 16.14 -8.54 26.29
N LYS A 170 15.08 -9.35 26.29
CA LYS A 170 14.17 -9.59 27.42
C LYS A 170 14.31 -11.04 27.88
#